data_AF-E0WT81-F1
#
_entry.id   AF-E0WT81-F1
#
_cell.length_a   1.000
_cell.length_b   1.000
_cell.length_c   1.000
_cell.angle_alpha   90.00
_cell.angle_beta   90.00
_cell.angle_gamma   90.00
#
_symmetry.space_group_name_H-M   'P 1'
#
loop_
_entity.id
_entity.type
_entity.pdbx_description
1 polymer ?
#
loop_
_entity_poly.entity_id
_entity_poly.type
_entity_poly.pdbx_seq_one_letter_code
_entity_poly.pdbx_strand_id
1 'polypeptide(L)'
;MSQCQDNFTLLEKLNPSAHAKYQDQFKKIHNSYSYYQKHGDLLESDPAELMNLTLKDKLNLICERVKSQTFIELSQRMKVISAI
;
A
#
# COMPACT_ATOMS: atom_id res chain seq x y z
N MET A 1 -8.20 -6.42 -3.28
CA MET A 1 -7.29 -6.65 -2.15
C MET A 1 -6.19 -7.66 -2.52
N SER A 2 -6.51 -8.86 -3.03
CA SER A 2 -5.50 -9.87 -3.44
C SER A 2 -4.39 -9.34 -4.34
N GLN A 3 -4.74 -8.64 -5.43
CA GLN A 3 -3.74 -8.16 -6.40
C GLN A 3 -2.76 -7.12 -5.83
N CYS A 4 -3.15 -6.33 -4.83
CA CYS A 4 -2.24 -5.42 -4.16
C CYS A 4 -1.20 -6.18 -3.33
N GLN A 5 -1.66 -7.21 -2.61
CA GLN A 5 -0.80 -8.09 -1.84
C GLN A 5 0.14 -8.90 -2.74
N ASP A 6 -0.35 -9.42 -3.86
CA ASP A 6 0.46 -10.15 -4.84
C ASP A 6 1.57 -9.26 -5.41
N ASN A 7 1.24 -8.03 -5.82
CA ASN A 7 2.23 -7.06 -6.30
C ASN A 7 3.21 -6.67 -5.19
N PHE A 8 2.75 -6.52 -3.95
CA PHE A 8 3.60 -6.18 -2.82
C PHE A 8 4.61 -7.30 -2.51
N THR A 9 4.16 -8.55 -2.46
CA THR A 9 5.01 -9.73 -2.31
C THR A 9 5.98 -9.88 -3.48
N LEU A 10 5.54 -9.59 -4.70
CA LEU A 10 6.43 -9.60 -5.86
C LEU A 10 7.51 -8.51 -5.74
N LEU A 11 7.13 -7.32 -5.28
CA LEU A 11 8.04 -6.19 -5.10
C LEU A 11 9.16 -6.49 -4.08
N GLU A 12 8.91 -7.32 -3.07
CA GLU A 12 9.94 -7.80 -2.14
C GLU A 12 11.14 -8.42 -2.89
N LYS A 13 10.86 -9.21 -3.93
CA LYS A 13 11.89 -9.87 -4.76
C LYS A 13 12.43 -8.96 -5.87
N LEU A 14 11.62 -8.01 -6.34
CA LEU A 14 11.97 -7.15 -7.46
C LEU A 14 12.81 -5.94 -7.02
N ASN A 15 12.38 -5.27 -5.95
CA ASN A 15 12.97 -4.07 -5.39
C ASN A 15 12.73 -4.00 -3.86
N PRO A 16 13.64 -4.59 -3.05
CA PRO A 16 13.51 -4.64 -1.58
C PRO A 16 13.42 -3.27 -0.91
N SER A 17 14.08 -2.25 -1.47
CA SER A 17 14.04 -0.88 -0.95
C SER A 17 12.66 -0.25 -1.12
N ALA A 18 12.06 -0.38 -2.31
CA ALA A 18 10.70 0.05 -2.55
C ALA A 18 9.70 -0.74 -1.69
N HIS A 19 9.89 -2.05 -1.55
CA HIS A 19 9.08 -2.88 -0.66
C HIS A 19 9.11 -2.37 0.79
N ALA A 20 10.29 -2.14 1.37
CA ALA A 20 10.44 -1.61 2.73
C ALA A 20 9.75 -0.24 2.90
N LYS A 21 9.86 0.64 1.90
CA LYS A 21 9.15 1.93 1.89
C LYS A 21 7.64 1.77 1.94
N TYR A 22 7.06 0.87 1.14
CA TYR A 22 5.62 0.65 1.15
C TYR A 22 5.15 -0.09 2.41
N GLN A 23 5.98 -0.98 2.96
CA GLN A 23 5.73 -1.63 4.25
C GLN A 23 5.54 -0.61 5.38
N ASP A 24 6.42 0.40 5.46
CA ASP A 24 6.28 1.50 6.43
C ASP A 24 4.99 2.29 6.22
N GLN A 25 4.59 2.55 4.97
CA GLN A 25 3.34 3.25 4.67
C GLN A 25 2.11 2.43 5.07
N PHE A 26 2.09 1.12 4.78
CA PHE A 26 1.02 0.23 5.23
C PHE A 26 0.93 0.18 6.76
N LYS A 27 2.08 0.10 7.45
CA LYS A 27 2.14 0.12 8.91
C LYS A 27 1.55 1.42 9.49
N LYS A 28 1.84 2.57 8.88
CA LYS A 28 1.27 3.86 9.30
C LYS A 28 -0.26 3.88 9.15
N ILE A 29 -0.80 3.37 8.04
CA ILE A 29 -2.26 3.27 7.87
C ILE A 29 -2.88 2.33 8.90
N HIS A 30 -2.26 1.17 9.11
CA HIS A 30 -2.74 0.20 10.11
C HIS A 30 -2.74 0.79 11.53
N ASN A 31 -1.68 1.52 11.90
CA ASN A 31 -1.60 2.20 13.19
C ASN A 31 -2.70 3.26 13.34
N SER A 32 -3.00 4.02 12.28
CA SER A 32 -4.12 4.97 12.29
C SER A 32 -5.46 4.27 12.49
N TYR A 33 -5.73 3.18 11.76
CA TYR A 33 -6.94 2.37 11.99
C TYR A 33 -7.03 1.86 13.43
N SER A 34 -5.93 1.32 13.98
CA SER A 34 -5.92 0.83 15.35
C SER A 34 -6.15 1.95 16.37
N TYR A 35 -5.60 3.14 16.14
CA TYR A 35 -5.83 4.30 16.99
C TYR A 35 -7.32 4.67 16.99
N TYR A 36 -7.94 4.84 15.81
CA TYR A 36 -9.34 5.21 15.73
C TYR A 36 -10.29 4.13 16.21
N GLN A 37 -9.97 2.86 16.04
CA GLN A 37 -10.78 1.77 16.58
C GLN A 37 -10.79 1.78 18.12
N LYS A 38 -9.68 2.18 18.76
CA LYS A 38 -9.54 2.24 20.21
C LYS A 38 -10.15 3.49 20.85
N HIS A 39 -10.31 4.56 20.09
CA HIS A 39 -10.79 5.87 20.57
C HIS A 39 -12.02 6.35 19.79
N GLY A 40 -12.71 5.44 19.10
CA GLY A 40 -13.81 5.78 18.21
C GLY A 40 -15.03 6.30 18.97
N ASP A 41 -15.13 5.98 20.25
CA ASP A 41 -16.09 6.54 21.21
C ASP A 41 -15.88 8.03 21.47
N LEU A 42 -14.70 8.58 21.17
CA LEU A 42 -14.40 10.01 21.24
C LEU A 42 -14.79 10.77 19.96
N LEU A 43 -15.23 10.07 18.90
CA LEU A 43 -15.61 10.66 17.62
C LEU A 43 -17.12 10.58 17.44
N GLU A 44 -17.72 11.70 17.04
CA GLU A 44 -19.08 11.70 16.50
C GLU A 44 -19.13 10.88 15.19
N SER A 45 -20.33 10.41 14.83
CA SER A 45 -20.54 9.50 13.70
C SER A 45 -19.99 10.04 12.37
N ASP A 46 -20.20 11.33 12.09
CA ASP A 46 -19.79 11.96 10.82
C ASP A 46 -18.25 12.04 10.66
N PRO A 47 -17.48 12.55 11.65
CA PRO A 47 -16.02 12.46 11.64
C PRO A 47 -15.47 11.03 11.53
N ALA A 48 -16.13 10.06 12.16
CA ALA A 48 -15.69 8.66 12.14
C ALA A 48 -15.82 8.05 10.72
N GLU A 49 -16.94 8.33 10.03
CA GLU A 49 -17.15 7.87 8.65
C GLU A 49 -16.15 8.52 7.68
N LEU A 50 -15.96 9.84 7.78
CA LEU A 50 -14.99 10.57 6.95
C LEU A 50 -13.56 10.05 7.13
N MET A 51 -13.18 9.73 8.38
CA MET A 51 -11.86 9.16 8.67
C MET A 51 -11.69 7.78 8.03
N ASN A 52 -12.71 6.92 8.15
CA ASN A 52 -12.70 5.59 7.54
C ASN A 52 -12.55 5.66 6.01
N LEU A 53 -13.29 6.56 5.36
CA LEU A 53 -13.17 6.83 3.93
C LEU A 53 -11.74 7.30 3.57
N THR A 54 -11.23 8.27 4.32
CA THR A 54 -9.89 8.84 4.09
C THR A 54 -8.78 7.78 4.21
N LEU A 55 -8.86 6.92 5.22
CA LEU A 55 -7.87 5.85 5.41
C LEU A 55 -7.96 4.77 4.32
N LYS A 56 -9.18 4.46 3.87
CA LYS A 56 -9.41 3.52 2.76
C LYS A 56 -8.85 4.06 1.46
N ASP A 57 -9.05 5.35 1.17
CA ASP A 57 -8.49 6.00 -0.03
C ASP A 57 -6.97 6.03 0.00
N LYS A 58 -6.37 6.34 1.17
CA LYS A 58 -4.91 6.26 1.34
C LYS A 58 -4.39 4.85 1.08
N LEU A 59 -5.09 3.81 1.57
CA LEU A 59 -4.71 2.43 1.34
C LEU A 59 -4.77 2.06 -0.16
N ASN A 60 -5.83 2.47 -0.84
CA ASN A 60 -5.98 2.27 -2.28
C ASN A 60 -4.86 2.97 -3.07
N LEU A 61 -4.51 4.20 -2.70
CA LEU A 61 -3.42 4.94 -3.33
C LEU A 61 -2.06 4.26 -3.15
N ILE A 62 -1.78 3.68 -1.97
CA ILE A 62 -0.56 2.89 -1.78
C ILE A 62 -0.58 1.68 -2.71
N CYS A 63 -1.71 0.97 -2.81
CA CYS A 63 -1.84 -0.19 -3.69
C CYS A 63 -1.60 0.14 -5.17
N GLU A 64 -2.12 1.27 -5.68
CA GLU A 64 -1.84 1.70 -7.05
C GLU A 64 -0.36 2.07 -7.26
N ARG A 65 0.28 2.67 -6.25
CA ARG A 65 1.74 2.96 -6.29
C ARG A 65 2.58 1.68 -6.30
N VAL A 66 2.21 0.68 -5.48
CA VAL A 66 2.86 -0.64 -5.46
C VAL A 66 2.73 -1.32 -6.82
N LYS A 67 1.52 -1.33 -7.41
CA LYS A 67 1.26 -1.86 -8.74
C LYS A 67 2.10 -1.18 -9.82
N SER A 68 2.14 0.15 -9.82
CA SER A 68 2.94 0.94 -10.76
C SER A 68 4.43 0.64 -10.63
N GLN A 69 4.97 0.63 -9.40
CA GLN A 69 6.38 0.29 -9.17
C GLN A 69 6.69 -1.13 -9.65
N THR A 70 5.84 -2.10 -9.32
CA THR A 70 6.02 -3.50 -9.73
C THR A 70 6.06 -3.65 -11.25
N PHE A 71 5.18 -2.93 -11.97
CA PHE A 71 5.20 -2.89 -13.43
C PHE A 71 6.51 -2.32 -13.99
N ILE A 72 7.04 -1.25 -13.38
CA ILE A 72 8.32 -0.65 -13.78
C ILE A 72 9.46 -1.68 -13.61
N GLU A 73 9.55 -2.33 -12.46
CA GLU A 73 10.59 -3.32 -12.18
C GLU A 73 10.53 -4.52 -13.14
N LEU A 74 9.33 -5.05 -13.39
CA LEU A 74 9.13 -6.14 -14.35
C LEU A 74 9.53 -5.72 -15.76
N SER A 75 9.12 -4.52 -16.19
CA SER A 75 9.46 -3.98 -17.51
C SER A 75 10.97 -3.81 -17.68
N GLN A 76 11.68 -3.38 -16.64
CA GLN A 76 13.14 -3.28 -16.68
C GLN A 76 13.80 -4.66 -16.80
N ARG A 77 13.35 -5.65 -16.03
CA ARG A 77 13.87 -7.03 -16.14
C ARG A 77 13.60 -7.66 -17.51
N MET A 78 12.41 -7.46 -18.07
CA MET A 78 12.09 -7.95 -19.42
C MET A 78 12.98 -7.34 -20.49
N LYS A 79 13.29 -6.03 -20.40
CA LYS A 79 14.23 -5.39 -21.33
C LYS A 79 15.62 -6.01 -21.30
N VAL A 80 16.11 -6.40 -20.11
CA VAL A 80 17.39 -7.10 -19.99
C VAL A 80 17.32 -8.46 -20.66
N ILE A 81 16.23 -9.22 -20.44
CA ILE A 81 16.04 -10.55 -21.04
C ILE A 81 15.95 -10.46 -22.57
N SER A 82 15.20 -9.49 -23.10
CA SER A 82 15.04 -9.32 -24.56
C SER A 82 16.29 -8.83 -25.28
N ALA A 83 17.32 -8.41 -24.55
CA ALA A 83 18.61 -7.99 -25.09
C ALA A 83 19.66 -9.13 -25.13
N ILE A 84 19.30 -10.32 -24.63
CA ILE A 84 20.09 -11.57 -24.70
C ILE A 84 19.68 -12.33 -25.96
#